data_AF-A0A5S9MIA2-F1
#
_entry.id   AF-A0A5S9MIA2-F1
#
_cell.length_a   1.000
_cell.length_b   1.000
_cell.length_c   1.000
_cell.angle_alpha   90.00
_cell.angle_beta   90.00
_cell.angle_gamma   90.00
#
_symmetry.space_group_name_H-M   'P 1'
#
loop_
_entity.id
_entity.type
_entity.pdbx_description
1 polymer ?
#
loop_
_entity_poly.entity_id
_entity_poly.type
_entity_poly.pdbx_seq_one_letter_code
_entity_poly.pdbx_strand_id
1 'polypeptide(L)'
;MEIQRLIGRALRAVVDLEKLGERTIWIDCDVIQADGGTRTASITGAFVAMTLAIQKLRAEGVIKENPITDYLAAISVGIDSQQGLLLDLNYEEDSSAEVDMNVIMTGALVALLNFKEQAKKRHSQENS
;
A
#
# COMPACT_ATOMS: atom_id res chain seq x y z
N MET A 1 9.88 7.58 -7.18
CA MET A 1 9.93 8.31 -5.88
C MET A 1 8.56 8.44 -5.20
N GLU A 2 7.42 8.39 -5.92
CA GLU A 2 6.08 8.52 -5.32
C GLU A 2 5.67 7.32 -4.43
N ILE A 3 5.95 6.08 -4.87
CA ILE A 3 5.57 4.85 -4.14
C ILE A 3 6.34 4.69 -2.83
N GLN A 4 7.66 4.92 -2.83
CA GLN A 4 8.49 4.89 -1.61
C GLN A 4 7.99 5.89 -0.55
N ARG A 5 7.61 7.10 -0.99
CA ARG A 5 7.02 8.10 -0.09
C ARG A 5 5.66 7.64 0.45
N LEU A 6 4.84 6.98 -0.37
CA LEU A 6 3.54 6.45 0.05
C LEU A 6 3.70 5.35 1.11
N ILE A 7 4.58 4.36 0.88
CA ILE A 7 4.87 3.29 1.85
C ILE A 7 5.32 3.88 3.19
N GLY A 8 6.29 4.80 3.15
CA GLY A 8 6.78 5.44 4.37
C GLY A 8 5.71 6.24 5.12
N ARG A 9 4.80 6.93 4.41
CA ARG A 9 3.68 7.65 5.03
C ARG A 9 2.68 6.69 5.66
N ALA A 10 2.33 5.62 4.96
CA ALA A 10 1.36 4.63 5.42
C ALA A 10 1.83 3.94 6.71
N LEU A 11 3.08 3.48 6.74
CA LEU A 11 3.65 2.82 7.92
C LEU A 11 3.75 3.77 9.12
N ARG A 12 4.19 5.02 8.92
CA ARG A 12 4.26 6.01 10.01
C ARG A 12 2.90 6.36 10.60
N ALA A 13 1.79 6.13 9.88
CA ALA A 13 0.45 6.40 10.40
C ALA A 13 0.03 5.42 11.50
N VAL A 14 0.66 4.24 11.58
CA VAL A 14 0.35 3.18 12.55
C VAL A 14 1.50 2.87 13.50
N VAL A 15 2.45 3.81 13.62
CA VAL A 15 3.63 3.67 14.49
C VAL A 15 3.79 4.92 15.35
N ASP A 16 3.85 4.69 16.66
CA ASP A 16 4.29 5.68 17.63
C ASP A 16 5.81 5.83 17.54
N LEU A 17 6.25 6.93 16.91
CA LEU A 17 7.67 7.22 16.70
C LEU A 17 8.40 7.57 18.00
N GLU A 18 7.71 8.06 19.02
CA GLU A 18 8.32 8.32 20.33
C GLU A 18 8.69 7.01 21.01
N LYS A 19 7.80 6.01 20.96
CA LYS A 19 8.06 4.66 21.49
C LYS A 19 9.13 3.90 20.71
N LEU A 20 9.28 4.17 19.42
CA LEU A 20 10.36 3.62 18.60
C LEU A 20 11.75 4.16 19.05
N GLY A 21 11.78 5.40 19.57
CA GLY A 21 12.98 6.12 19.96
C GLY A 21 13.80 6.61 18.77
N GLU A 22 15.06 7.00 19.02
CA GLU A 22 15.99 7.53 18.00
C GLU A 22 16.52 6.41 17.08
N ARG A 23 15.63 5.82 16.29
CA ARG A 23 15.93 4.71 15.39
C ARG A 23 15.19 4.89 14.08
N THR A 24 15.80 4.38 13.02
CA THR A 24 15.20 4.35 11.69
C THR A 24 15.03 2.91 11.25
N ILE A 25 13.80 2.52 10.93
CA ILE A 25 13.52 1.27 10.24
C ILE A 25 13.56 1.56 8.75
N TRP A 26 14.53 0.94 8.06
CA TRP A 26 14.61 0.98 6.60
C TRP A 26 13.73 -0.13 6.04
N ILE A 27 12.85 0.24 5.12
CA ILE A 27 11.95 -0.68 4.43
C ILE A 27 12.36 -0.69 2.97
N ASP A 28 12.65 -1.90 2.48
CA ASP A 28 12.95 -2.15 1.09
C ASP A 28 11.90 -3.07 0.50
N CYS A 29 11.42 -2.74 -0.69
CA CYS A 29 10.33 -3.46 -1.36
C CYS A 29 10.72 -3.68 -2.81
N ASP A 30 11.21 -4.88 -3.09
CA ASP A 30 11.59 -5.30 -4.43
C ASP A 30 10.47 -6.11 -5.09
N VAL A 31 10.00 -5.62 -6.24
CA VAL A 31 9.02 -6.33 -7.06
C VAL A 31 9.77 -7.25 -8.00
N ILE A 32 9.79 -8.55 -7.67
CA ILE A 32 10.42 -9.59 -8.49
C ILE A 32 9.53 -9.97 -9.68
N GLN A 33 8.21 -9.96 -9.48
CA GLN A 33 7.19 -10.20 -10.50
C GLN A 33 6.05 -9.20 -10.30
N ALA A 34 5.54 -8.65 -11.40
CA ALA A 34 4.46 -7.67 -11.40
C ALA A 34 3.26 -8.19 -12.20
N ASP A 35 2.08 -8.21 -11.57
CA ASP A 35 0.80 -8.57 -12.20
C ASP A 35 -0.35 -7.75 -11.60
N GLY A 36 -0.19 -6.42 -11.58
CA GLY A 36 -1.11 -5.53 -10.87
C GLY A 36 -0.85 -5.47 -9.36
N GLY A 37 -1.50 -4.53 -8.67
CA GLY A 37 -1.47 -4.43 -7.21
C GLY A 37 -0.10 -4.24 -6.53
N THR A 38 1.01 -4.07 -7.24
CA THR A 38 2.36 -4.10 -6.62
C THR A 38 2.56 -3.02 -5.56
N ARG A 39 1.89 -1.86 -5.72
CA ARG A 39 1.88 -0.76 -4.76
C ARG A 39 1.21 -1.14 -3.43
N THR A 40 0.03 -1.73 -3.50
CA THR A 40 -0.79 -2.13 -2.35
C THR A 40 -0.21 -3.35 -1.66
N ALA A 41 0.24 -4.34 -2.45
CA ALA A 41 1.00 -5.49 -1.97
C ALA A 41 2.26 -5.08 -1.21
N SER A 42 3.02 -4.09 -1.72
CA SER A 42 4.22 -3.59 -1.03
C SER A 42 3.90 -2.97 0.33
N ILE A 43 2.79 -2.24 0.48
CA ILE A 43 2.41 -1.64 1.77
C ILE A 43 2.03 -2.72 2.77
N THR A 44 1.20 -3.69 2.36
CA THR A 44 0.76 -4.80 3.21
C THR A 44 1.96 -5.67 3.63
N GLY A 45 2.85 -6.01 2.69
CA GLY A 45 4.06 -6.76 2.98
C GLY A 45 5.05 -6.00 3.87
N ALA A 46 5.24 -4.71 3.62
CA ALA A 46 6.10 -3.86 4.44
C ALA A 46 5.62 -3.74 5.89
N PHE A 47 4.30 -3.69 6.12
CA PHE A 47 3.75 -3.69 7.48
C PHE A 47 4.08 -4.99 8.23
N VAL A 48 3.97 -6.14 7.56
CA VAL A 48 4.35 -7.44 8.14
C VAL A 48 5.85 -7.47 8.44
N ALA A 49 6.70 -7.05 7.50
CA ALA A 49 8.15 -7.02 7.69
C ALA A 49 8.57 -6.09 8.84
N MET A 50 7.98 -4.90 8.92
CA MET A 50 8.20 -3.94 10.01
C MET A 50 7.76 -4.54 11.36
N THR A 51 6.63 -5.24 11.39
CA THR A 51 6.13 -5.90 12.60
C THR A 51 7.10 -6.97 13.09
N LEU A 52 7.63 -7.81 12.19
CA LEU A 52 8.64 -8.82 12.53
C LEU A 52 9.93 -8.17 13.06
N ALA A 53 10.39 -7.06 12.45
CA ALA A 53 11.55 -6.32 12.91
C ALA A 53 11.36 -5.75 14.32
N ILE A 54 10.20 -5.14 14.59
CA ILE A 54 9.84 -4.60 15.90
C ILE A 54 9.74 -5.73 16.95
N GLN A 55 9.14 -6.87 16.59
CA GLN A 55 9.08 -8.03 17.49
C GLN A 55 10.47 -8.53 17.86
N LYS A 56 11.40 -8.61 16.90
CA LYS A 56 12.80 -8.96 17.17
C LYS A 56 13.46 -7.97 18.12
N LEU A 57 13.32 -6.67 17.88
CA LEU A 57 13.87 -5.63 18.76
C LEU A 57 13.30 -5.68 20.18
N ARG A 58 12.02 -6.06 20.32
CA ARG A 58 11.39 -6.28 21.63
C ARG A 58 11.94 -7.52 22.32
N ALA A 59 12.11 -8.63 21.59
CA ALA A 59 12.68 -9.87 22.14
C ALA A 59 14.12 -9.68 22.62
N GLU A 60 14.90 -8.84 21.93
CA GLU A 60 16.26 -8.46 22.30
C GLU A 60 16.32 -7.40 23.42
N GLY A 61 15.18 -6.90 23.90
CA GLY A 61 15.10 -5.87 24.94
C GLY A 61 15.54 -4.46 24.49
N VAL A 62 15.73 -4.24 23.18
CA VAL A 62 16.12 -2.96 22.60
C VAL A 62 14.99 -1.93 22.70
N ILE A 63 13.74 -2.39 22.54
CA ILE A 63 12.54 -1.59 22.72
C ILE A 63 11.67 -2.25 23.80
N LYS A 64 11.22 -1.45 24.77
CA LYS A 64 10.44 -1.94 25.92
C LYS A 64 8.97 -2.17 25.59
N GLU A 65 8.39 -1.28 24.78
CA GLU A 65 6.98 -1.30 24.41
C GLU A 65 6.78 -1.66 22.94
N ASN A 66 5.56 -2.03 22.56
CA ASN A 66 5.21 -2.15 21.15
C ASN A 66 4.84 -0.77 20.60
N PRO A 67 5.60 -0.20 19.64
CA PRO A 67 5.28 1.10 19.04
C PRO A 67 4.16 1.00 17.98
N ILE A 68 3.73 -0.20 17.56
CA ILE A 68 2.66 -0.36 16.57
C ILE A 68 1.31 -0.06 17.22
N THR A 69 0.57 0.91 16.69
CA THR A 69 -0.70 1.40 17.25
C THR A 69 -1.92 0.73 16.62
N ASP A 70 -1.83 0.26 15.38
CA ASP A 70 -2.92 -0.43 14.66
C ASP A 70 -2.36 -1.34 13.56
N TYR A 71 -3.21 -2.22 13.03
CA TYR A 71 -2.94 -2.95 11.80
C TYR A 71 -3.02 -2.03 10.58
N LEU A 72 -2.31 -2.38 9.50
CA LEU A 72 -2.33 -1.65 8.24
C LEU A 72 -2.39 -2.63 7.06
N ALA A 73 -3.28 -2.37 6.12
CA ALA A 73 -3.34 -3.08 4.84
C ALA A 73 -3.70 -2.12 3.71
N ALA A 74 -3.37 -2.51 2.48
CA ALA A 74 -3.74 -1.77 1.29
C ALA A 74 -4.27 -2.69 0.19
N ILE A 75 -5.21 -2.18 -0.61
CA ILE A 75 -5.81 -2.90 -1.74
C ILE A 75 -6.16 -1.95 -2.89
N SER A 76 -6.13 -2.45 -4.12
CA SER A 76 -6.59 -1.73 -5.31
C SER A 76 -8.06 -2.03 -5.56
N VAL A 77 -8.80 -1.02 -6.02
CA VAL A 77 -10.18 -1.14 -6.51
C VAL A 77 -10.31 -0.35 -7.81
N GLY A 78 -11.23 -0.77 -8.66
CA GLY A 78 -11.46 -0.08 -9.93
C GLY A 78 -12.87 -0.24 -10.45
N ILE A 79 -13.16 0.45 -11.54
CA ILE A 79 -14.41 0.34 -12.27
C ILE A 79 -14.09 -0.02 -13.72
N ASP A 80 -14.59 -1.16 -14.18
CA ASP A 80 -14.53 -1.58 -15.58
C ASP A 80 -15.89 -1.39 -16.27
N SER A 81 -15.84 -1.00 -17.54
CA SER A 81 -17.01 -0.73 -18.36
C SER A 81 -17.92 -1.94 -18.61
N GLN A 82 -17.37 -3.16 -18.54
CA GLN A 82 -18.09 -4.40 -18.81
C GLN A 82 -18.40 -5.16 -17.52
N GLN A 83 -17.50 -5.14 -16.55
CA GLN A 83 -17.58 -5.93 -15.33
C GLN A 83 -18.05 -5.14 -14.10
N GLY A 84 -18.08 -3.81 -14.16
CA GLY A 84 -18.50 -2.95 -13.04
C GLY A 84 -17.40 -2.79 -12.01
N LEU A 85 -17.74 -2.86 -10.72
CA LEU A 85 -16.78 -2.68 -9.62
C LEU A 85 -15.87 -3.90 -9.47
N LEU A 86 -14.56 -3.67 -9.49
CA LEU A 86 -13.51 -4.67 -9.35
C LEU A 86 -12.67 -4.41 -8.09
N LEU A 87 -12.26 -5.50 -7.43
CA LEU A 87 -11.40 -5.51 -6.24
C LEU A 87 -10.13 -6.31 -6.57
N ASP A 88 -8.98 -5.82 -6.11
CA ASP A 88 -7.66 -6.45 -6.30
C ASP A 88 -7.29 -6.62 -7.78
N LEU A 89 -7.24 -5.49 -8.49
CA LEU A 89 -7.00 -5.45 -9.94
C LEU A 89 -5.66 -6.12 -10.30
N ASN A 90 -5.74 -7.13 -11.17
CA ASN A 90 -4.57 -7.66 -11.88
C ASN A 90 -4.10 -6.70 -12.99
N TYR A 91 -3.02 -7.03 -13.71
CA TYR A 91 -2.47 -6.13 -14.74
C TYR A 91 -3.47 -5.80 -15.86
N GLU A 92 -4.23 -6.78 -16.35
CA GLU A 92 -5.19 -6.59 -17.44
C GLU A 92 -6.39 -5.74 -16.99
N GLU A 93 -6.87 -5.97 -15.78
CA GLU A 93 -7.96 -5.22 -15.15
C GLU A 93 -7.55 -3.77 -14.87
N ASP A 94 -6.37 -3.52 -14.30
CA ASP A 94 -5.82 -2.18 -14.08
C ASP A 94 -5.57 -1.43 -15.40
N SER A 95 -5.22 -2.17 -16.45
CA SER A 95 -5.03 -1.61 -17.79
C SER A 95 -6.35 -1.17 -18.43
N SER A 96 -7.42 -1.93 -18.23
CA SER A 96 -8.73 -1.74 -18.87
C SER A 96 -9.73 -0.91 -18.04
N ALA A 97 -9.52 -0.77 -16.73
CA ALA A 97 -10.38 0.00 -15.83
C ALA A 97 -10.47 1.49 -16.23
N GLU A 98 -11.69 2.03 -16.15
CA GLU A 98 -11.98 3.46 -16.36
C GLU A 98 -11.51 4.31 -15.17
N VAL A 99 -11.53 3.72 -13.97
CA VAL A 99 -11.13 4.34 -12.71
C VAL A 99 -10.23 3.38 -11.94
N ASP A 100 -9.08 3.87 -11.45
CA ASP A 100 -8.20 3.18 -10.50
C ASP A 100 -8.21 3.88 -9.13
N MET A 101 -8.22 3.11 -8.05
CA MET A 101 -8.14 3.66 -6.70
C MET A 101 -7.36 2.73 -5.79
N ASN A 102 -6.44 3.29 -5.02
CA ASN A 102 -5.70 2.56 -4.00
C ASN A 102 -6.22 2.96 -2.62
N VAL A 103 -6.64 1.97 -1.86
CA VAL A 103 -7.19 2.13 -0.52
C VAL A 103 -6.17 1.61 0.48
N ILE A 104 -5.79 2.44 1.45
CA ILE A 104 -4.91 2.05 2.57
C ILE A 104 -5.70 2.30 3.85
N MET A 105 -5.86 1.30 4.70
CA MET A 105 -6.71 1.38 5.88
C MET A 105 -6.06 0.76 7.10
N THR A 106 -6.42 1.30 8.26
CA THR A 106 -6.09 0.70 9.55
C THR A 106 -7.18 -0.25 10.05
N GLY A 107 -6.89 -1.06 11.07
CA GLY A 107 -7.87 -1.95 11.69
C GLY A 107 -9.09 -1.22 12.27
N ALA A 108 -8.91 0.01 12.76
CA ALA A 108 -9.97 0.89 13.23
C ALA A 108 -10.72 1.66 12.11
N LEU A 109 -10.57 1.27 10.83
CA LEU A 109 -11.26 1.86 9.68
C LEU A 109 -10.87 3.33 9.39
N VAL A 110 -9.67 3.75 9.78
CA VAL A 110 -9.10 5.06 9.38
C VAL A 110 -8.44 4.90 8.01
N ALA A 111 -8.93 5.62 7.01
CA ALA A 111 -8.46 5.51 5.63
C ALA A 111 -7.43 6.60 5.28
N LEU A 112 -6.27 6.19 4.76
CA LEU A 112 -5.38 7.07 3.99
C LEU A 112 -5.66 6.81 2.51
N LEU A 113 -6.61 7.54 1.95
CA LEU A 113 -6.99 7.40 0.54
C LEU A 113 -6.02 8.16 -0.34
N ASN A 114 -5.41 7.46 -1.30
CA ASN A 114 -4.63 8.07 -2.36
C ASN A 114 -5.44 7.89 -3.66
N PHE A 115 -6.15 8.95 -4.06
CA PHE A 115 -6.94 8.97 -5.29
C PHE A 115 -6.05 9.40 -6.46
N LYS A 116 -5.93 8.56 -7.48
CA LYS A 116 -5.45 8.98 -8.80
C LYS A 116 -6.63 8.87 -9.75
N GLU A 117 -7.31 9.97 -10.02
CA GLU A 117 -8.25 9.98 -11.13
C GLU A 117 -7.44 9.97 -12.43
N GLN A 118 -7.37 8.83 -13.11
CA GLN A 118 -6.98 8.78 -14.51
C GLN A 118 -8.12 8.21 -15.32
N ALA A 119 -9.02 9.08 -15.78
CA ALA A 119 -9.92 8.74 -16.88
C ALA A 119 -9.06 8.49 -18.13
N LYS A 120 -8.75 7.21 -18.41
CA LYS A 120 -8.03 6.82 -19.65
C LYS A 120 -8.94 7.12 -20.84
N LYS A 121 -8.69 8.26 -21.52
CA LYS A 121 -9.32 8.52 -22.83
C LYS A 121 -8.92 7.39 -23.79
N ARG A 122 -9.91 6.62 -24.26
CA ARG A 122 -9.72 5.66 -25.36
C ARG A 122 -9.13 6.42 -26.56
N HIS A 123 -7.87 6.14 -26.90
CA HIS A 123 -7.35 6.49 -28.23
C HIS A 123 -8.07 5.59 -29.23
N SER A 124 -9.11 6.12 -29.86
CA SER A 124 -9.66 5.57 -31.10
C SER A 124 -8.55 5.56 -32.15
N GLN A 125 -8.13 4.37 -32.55
CA GLN A 125 -7.48 4.15 -33.83
C GLN A 125 -8.50 4.50 -34.94
N GLU A 126 -8.49 5.74 -35.40
CA GLU A 126 -8.91 6.06 -36.75
C GLU A 126 -7.82 5.57 -37.69
N ASN A 127 -8.06 4.43 -38.34
CA ASN A 127 -7.44 4.07 -39.62
C ASN A 127 -8.51 3.33 -40.42
N SER A 128 -9.27 4.10 -41.21
CA SER A 128 -9.93 3.67 -42.45
C SER A 128 -9.57 4.66 -43.54
#